data_AF-A0A7L4FNS1-F1
#
_entry.id   AF-A0A7L4FNS1-F1
#
_cell.length_a   1.000
_cell.length_b   1.000
_cell.length_c   1.000
_cell.angle_alpha   90.00
_cell.angle_beta   90.00
_cell.angle_gamma   90.00
#
_symmetry.space_group_name_H-M   'P 1'
#
loop_
_entity.id
_entity.type
_entity.pdbx_description
1 polymer ?
#
loop_
_entity_poly.entity_id
_entity_poly.type
_entity_poly.pdbx_seq_one_letter_code
_entity_poly.pdbx_strand_id
1 'polypeptide(L)'
;RRARARLGERTLLGREEEGEGPPGSPRGGARKPPFTPVLPPQVSKSVAPPVAPSPVPPHPGLAKRVKKSKQPPPVTKDLGRWKPADDLLLINAVLQTNDLTSVHLGVKFSCRFNLREIQERWYALLYDPVISKLACQAMRQLHPEAIAAIQSKVLFSKAEEQLLTKVGSSSQPTLDTFQDLLHKHPDVFYPARTAKALQLHWQLLKQYYLLDDQT
;
A
#
# COMPACT_ATOMS: atom_id res chain seq x y z
N ARG A 1 -30.14 -49.61 -25.34
CA ARG A 1 -30.53 -48.97 -26.63
C ARG A 1 -31.13 -47.61 -26.25
N ARG A 2 -30.56 -46.44 -26.61
CA ARG A 2 -30.81 -45.63 -27.83
C ARG A 2 -32.31 -45.56 -28.20
N ALA A 3 -32.95 -44.41 -28.45
CA ALA A 3 -32.48 -43.01 -28.68
C ALA A 3 -33.48 -41.97 -28.08
N ARG A 4 -33.11 -40.70 -27.83
CA ARG A 4 -33.36 -39.45 -28.63
C ARG A 4 -34.63 -39.41 -29.53
N ALA A 5 -35.30 -38.27 -29.80
CA ALA A 5 -35.41 -36.94 -29.15
C ALA A 5 -36.32 -35.97 -29.96
N ARG A 6 -37.12 -35.10 -29.30
CA ARG A 6 -37.85 -33.90 -29.85
C ARG A 6 -38.92 -34.24 -30.94
N LEU A 7 -39.78 -33.35 -31.47
CA LEU A 7 -40.00 -31.89 -31.35
C LEU A 7 -41.48 -31.52 -31.68
N GLY A 8 -42.00 -30.39 -31.17
CA GLY A 8 -43.10 -29.62 -31.82
C GLY A 8 -44.55 -30.00 -31.47
N GLU A 9 -45.57 -29.17 -31.76
CA GLU A 9 -45.59 -27.84 -32.42
C GLU A 9 -46.79 -26.95 -31.99
N ARG A 10 -46.57 -25.60 -31.97
CA ARG A 10 -47.53 -24.46 -32.18
C ARG A 10 -48.72 -24.33 -31.20
N THR A 11 -49.30 -23.15 -30.95
CA THR A 11 -49.79 -22.03 -31.81
C THR A 11 -49.83 -20.75 -30.95
N LEU A 12 -49.17 -19.63 -31.31
CA LEU A 12 -49.69 -18.45 -32.05
C LEU A 12 -50.92 -17.77 -31.37
N LEU A 13 -51.05 -16.45 -31.16
CA LEU A 13 -50.30 -15.20 -31.47
C LEU A 13 -50.35 -14.25 -30.24
N GLY A 14 -49.67 -13.10 -30.12
CA GLY A 14 -48.76 -12.34 -31.01
C GLY A 14 -49.09 -10.82 -31.01
N ARG A 15 -48.33 -10.02 -31.79
CA ARG A 15 -48.47 -8.56 -32.06
C ARG A 15 -47.81 -7.61 -31.03
N GLU A 16 -46.64 -7.01 -31.29
CA GLU A 16 -46.26 -5.85 -32.19
C GLU A 16 -46.79 -4.50 -31.66
N GLU A 17 -46.03 -3.39 -31.57
CA GLU A 17 -44.58 -3.06 -31.76
C GLU A 17 -44.27 -1.81 -30.86
N GLU A 18 -43.13 -1.09 -30.82
CA GLU A 18 -41.89 -0.93 -31.64
C GLU A 18 -40.67 -0.66 -30.68
N GLY A 19 -39.50 -0.06 -30.99
CA GLY A 19 -39.05 0.66 -32.19
C GLY A 19 -37.70 1.42 -32.13
N GLU A 20 -37.56 2.38 -33.05
CA GLU A 20 -36.46 3.32 -33.36
C GLU A 20 -35.10 3.27 -32.59
N GLY A 21 -34.01 2.91 -33.32
CA GLY A 21 -32.81 3.77 -33.41
C GLY A 21 -31.49 3.40 -32.69
N PRO A 22 -30.49 2.86 -33.43
CA PRO A 22 -29.05 2.99 -33.11
C PRO A 22 -28.17 3.35 -34.34
N PRO A 23 -26.83 3.59 -34.23
CA PRO A 23 -26.02 3.99 -33.07
C PRO A 23 -25.25 5.33 -33.31
N GLY A 24 -24.53 5.85 -32.32
CA GLY A 24 -23.71 7.07 -32.48
C GLY A 24 -22.39 7.10 -31.69
N SER A 25 -21.26 7.33 -32.37
CA SER A 25 -19.91 7.58 -31.80
C SER A 25 -18.90 7.94 -32.91
N PRO A 26 -17.75 8.57 -32.59
CA PRO A 26 -17.48 9.55 -31.54
C PRO A 26 -16.92 10.87 -32.14
N ARG A 27 -16.84 11.97 -31.36
CA ARG A 27 -16.11 13.18 -31.78
C ARG A 27 -15.30 13.81 -30.65
N GLY A 28 -14.07 14.21 -30.96
CA GLY A 28 -13.03 14.50 -29.98
C GLY A 28 -13.18 15.83 -29.23
N GLY A 29 -12.57 15.90 -28.04
CA GLY A 29 -12.60 17.05 -27.14
C GLY A 29 -11.34 17.18 -26.27
N ALA A 30 -10.15 17.02 -26.85
CA ALA A 30 -8.90 17.12 -26.11
C ALA A 30 -8.65 18.55 -25.61
N ARG A 31 -8.90 18.82 -24.32
CA ARG A 31 -8.54 20.07 -23.64
C ARG A 31 -7.62 19.82 -22.45
N LYS A 32 -6.34 20.12 -22.64
CA LYS A 32 -5.37 20.26 -21.52
C LYS A 32 -5.66 21.59 -20.80
N PRO A 33 -5.68 21.66 -19.46
CA PRO A 33 -5.52 22.92 -18.76
C PRO A 33 -4.08 23.46 -18.97
N PRO A 34 -3.87 24.78 -19.08
CA PRO A 34 -2.56 25.35 -19.31
C PRO A 34 -1.70 25.38 -18.04
N PHE A 35 -0.38 25.23 -18.21
CA PHE A 35 0.59 25.55 -17.16
C PHE A 35 0.81 27.07 -17.10
N THR A 36 0.68 27.67 -15.92
CA THR A 36 1.10 29.05 -15.66
C THR A 36 2.12 29.07 -14.52
N PRO A 37 3.41 29.32 -14.78
CA PRO A 37 4.43 29.40 -13.73
C PRO A 37 4.32 30.76 -13.01
N VAL A 38 4.00 30.74 -11.72
CA VAL A 38 4.03 31.94 -10.88
C VAL A 38 5.48 32.29 -10.54
N LEU A 39 5.96 33.42 -11.08
CA LEU A 39 7.25 34.00 -10.73
C LEU A 39 7.17 34.73 -9.37
N PRO A 40 8.16 34.57 -8.47
CA PRO A 40 8.25 35.41 -7.27
C PRO A 40 8.68 36.84 -7.64
N PRO A 41 8.29 37.86 -6.85
CA PRO A 41 8.60 39.26 -7.16
C PRO A 41 10.11 39.56 -7.04
N GLN A 42 10.61 40.34 -8.00
CA GLN A 42 11.94 40.94 -7.95
C GLN A 42 12.01 42.00 -6.85
N VAL A 43 13.05 41.95 -6.00
CA VAL A 43 13.41 43.05 -5.10
C VAL A 43 14.51 43.86 -5.78
N SER A 44 14.23 45.15 -6.02
CA SER A 44 15.10 46.04 -6.80
C SER A 44 16.47 46.27 -6.16
N LYS A 45 17.49 46.37 -7.02
CA LYS A 45 18.81 46.90 -6.64
C LYS A 45 18.73 48.42 -6.44
N SER A 46 19.46 48.94 -5.46
CA SER A 46 19.87 50.35 -5.40
C SER A 46 21.39 50.41 -5.31
N VAL A 47 21.98 51.44 -5.93
CA VAL A 47 23.44 51.63 -6.05
C VAL A 47 23.81 53.07 -5.67
N ALA A 48 24.85 53.21 -4.86
CA ALA A 48 25.47 54.46 -4.41
C ALA A 48 26.98 54.19 -4.13
N PRO A 49 27.87 55.20 -4.10
CA PRO A 49 29.19 55.06 -4.72
C PRO A 49 30.35 54.66 -3.79
N PRO A 50 31.52 54.27 -4.35
CA PRO A 50 32.71 53.89 -3.59
C PRO A 50 33.63 55.08 -3.26
N VAL A 51 34.29 55.03 -2.09
CA VAL A 51 35.45 55.87 -1.73
C VAL A 51 36.47 55.03 -0.93
N ALA A 52 37.76 55.21 -1.20
CA ALA A 52 38.92 54.60 -0.53
C ALA A 52 40.18 55.46 -0.86
N PRO A 53 41.41 55.16 -0.38
CA PRO A 53 41.87 54.18 0.62
C PRO A 53 42.82 54.77 1.71
N SER A 54 43.25 53.97 2.71
CA SER A 54 44.60 54.01 3.35
C SER A 54 44.79 52.90 4.44
N PRO A 55 46.02 52.52 4.87
CA PRO A 55 46.30 51.12 5.25
C PRO A 55 47.07 50.83 6.59
N VAL A 56 47.18 49.52 6.91
CA VAL A 56 48.06 48.78 7.88
C VAL A 56 47.98 49.13 9.40
N PRO A 57 48.50 48.28 10.34
CA PRO A 57 49.04 46.90 10.28
C PRO A 57 48.26 45.86 11.17
N PRO A 58 48.66 44.56 11.22
CA PRO A 58 47.86 43.49 11.86
C PRO A 58 48.33 43.01 13.26
N HIS A 59 47.42 42.39 14.02
CA HIS A 59 47.73 41.53 15.19
C HIS A 59 46.90 40.22 15.16
N PRO A 60 47.46 39.06 15.59
CA PRO A 60 46.78 37.77 15.54
C PRO A 60 45.94 37.46 16.80
N GLY A 61 44.68 37.05 16.63
CA GLY A 61 43.78 36.64 17.72
C GLY A 61 43.05 35.32 17.44
N LEU A 62 43.25 34.31 18.29
CA LEU A 62 42.74 32.94 18.10
C LEU A 62 41.24 32.78 18.41
N ALA A 63 40.38 33.16 17.47
CA ALA A 63 38.94 32.90 17.55
C ALA A 63 38.61 31.41 17.27
N LYS A 64 38.33 30.62 18.32
CA LYS A 64 37.88 29.22 18.20
C LYS A 64 36.51 29.13 17.49
N ARG A 65 36.52 28.94 16.17
CA ARG A 65 35.33 28.76 15.33
C ARG A 65 34.58 27.47 15.71
N VAL A 66 33.64 27.57 16.64
CA VAL A 66 32.67 26.50 16.94
C VAL A 66 31.89 26.18 15.65
N LYS A 67 32.21 25.05 15.02
CA LYS A 67 31.57 24.57 13.79
C LYS A 67 30.17 24.04 14.13
N LYS A 68 29.24 24.95 14.43
CA LYS A 68 27.81 24.69 14.66
C LYS A 68 27.28 23.96 13.43
N SER A 69 27.22 22.63 13.50
CA SER A 69 26.74 21.80 12.42
C SER A 69 25.25 22.07 12.25
N LYS A 70 24.87 22.65 11.10
CA LYS A 70 23.50 22.58 10.62
C LYS A 70 23.22 21.10 10.33
N GLN A 71 22.72 20.38 11.35
CA GLN A 71 22.12 19.08 11.10
C GLN A 71 20.99 19.29 10.08
N PRO A 72 20.87 18.45 9.04
CA PRO A 72 19.64 18.42 8.26
C PRO A 72 18.47 18.05 9.19
N PRO A 73 17.22 18.44 8.87
CA PRO A 73 16.07 18.06 9.67
C PRO A 73 16.00 16.52 9.79
N PRO A 74 15.62 15.98 10.97
CA PRO A 74 15.82 14.56 11.29
C PRO A 74 15.23 13.61 10.23
N VAL A 75 14.09 13.99 9.65
CA VAL A 75 13.34 13.26 8.61
C VAL A 75 14.17 12.77 7.41
N THR A 76 15.31 13.38 7.08
CA THR A 76 16.12 12.97 5.92
C THR A 76 17.11 11.84 6.21
N LYS A 77 17.37 11.47 7.47
CA LYS A 77 18.36 10.43 7.80
C LYS A 77 17.82 9.01 7.57
N ASP A 78 16.55 8.79 7.89
CA ASP A 78 15.96 7.45 7.91
C ASP A 78 15.48 6.96 6.53
N LEU A 79 15.49 7.83 5.51
CA LEU A 79 15.15 7.49 4.13
C LEU A 79 16.00 6.35 3.56
N GLY A 80 17.27 6.24 3.97
CA GLY A 80 18.19 5.18 3.54
C GLY A 80 18.02 3.84 4.27
N ARG A 81 17.17 3.78 5.32
CA ARG A 81 16.97 2.58 6.15
C ARG A 81 15.76 1.76 5.73
N TRP A 82 14.74 2.40 5.15
CA TRP A 82 13.55 1.75 4.61
C TRP A 82 13.83 1.15 3.23
N LYS A 83 13.58 -0.16 3.07
CA LYS A 83 13.69 -0.83 1.77
C LYS A 83 12.33 -0.82 1.06
N PRO A 84 12.28 -0.92 -0.28
CA PRO A 84 11.00 -1.01 -1.00
C PRO A 84 10.17 -2.23 -0.59
N ALA A 85 10.83 -3.30 -0.13
CA ALA A 85 10.17 -4.46 0.45
C ALA A 85 9.48 -4.17 1.80
N ASP A 86 10.07 -3.29 2.62
CA ASP A 86 9.49 -2.86 3.90
C ASP A 86 8.34 -1.87 3.67
N ASP A 87 8.46 -0.97 2.69
CA ASP A 87 7.38 -0.06 2.28
C ASP A 87 6.15 -0.83 1.78
N LEU A 88 6.35 -1.82 0.90
CA LEU A 88 5.26 -2.64 0.37
C LEU A 88 4.61 -3.49 1.47
N LEU A 89 5.40 -4.03 2.39
CA LEU A 89 4.90 -4.77 3.54
C LEU A 89 4.10 -3.88 4.51
N LEU A 90 4.58 -2.66 4.76
CA LEU A 90 3.89 -1.65 5.58
C LEU A 90 2.54 -1.28 4.96
N ILE A 91 2.52 -0.95 3.66
CA ILE A 91 1.28 -0.59 2.94
C ILE A 91 0.27 -1.74 2.99
N ASN A 92 0.67 -2.95 2.62
CA ASN A 92 -0.25 -4.10 2.64
C ASN A 92 -0.77 -4.40 4.06
N ALA A 93 0.09 -4.35 5.08
CA ALA A 93 -0.32 -4.65 6.44
C ALA A 93 -1.25 -3.58 7.05
N VAL A 94 -1.02 -2.28 6.75
CA VAL A 94 -1.92 -1.21 7.19
C VAL A 94 -3.26 -1.27 6.47
N LEU A 95 -3.29 -1.56 5.17
CA LEU A 95 -4.54 -1.75 4.43
C LEU A 95 -5.35 -2.96 4.94
N GLN A 96 -4.69 -4.01 5.43
CA GLN A 96 -5.34 -5.23 5.93
C GLN A 96 -5.83 -5.14 7.39
N THR A 97 -5.20 -4.32 8.25
CA THR A 97 -5.57 -4.20 9.67
C THR A 97 -6.20 -2.87 10.08
N ASN A 98 -5.91 -1.79 9.34
CA ASN A 98 -6.20 -0.40 9.71
C ASN A 98 -5.65 0.03 11.09
N ASP A 99 -4.61 -0.64 11.60
CA ASP A 99 -3.96 -0.31 12.88
C ASP A 99 -2.43 -0.49 12.83
N LEU A 100 -1.71 0.62 13.01
CA LEU A 100 -0.24 0.68 13.05
C LEU A 100 0.35 -0.04 14.28
N THR A 101 -0.41 -0.22 15.36
CA THR A 101 0.00 -0.95 16.57
C THR A 101 0.10 -2.44 16.29
N SER A 102 -0.95 -3.02 15.71
CA SER A 102 -0.98 -4.40 15.21
C SER A 102 0.11 -4.65 14.16
N VAL A 103 0.36 -3.68 13.27
CA VAL A 103 1.48 -3.75 12.32
C VAL A 103 2.84 -3.78 13.05
N HIS A 104 3.08 -2.90 14.03
CA HIS A 104 4.34 -2.88 14.78
C HIS A 104 4.62 -4.18 15.55
N LEU A 105 3.59 -4.80 16.12
CA LEU A 105 3.73 -6.04 16.90
C LEU A 105 3.85 -7.28 16.00
N GLY A 106 2.99 -7.39 14.97
CA GLY A 106 2.89 -8.57 14.12
C GLY A 106 3.91 -8.65 12.98
N VAL A 107 4.33 -7.51 12.40
CA VAL A 107 5.13 -7.51 11.17
C VAL A 107 6.64 -7.57 11.45
N LYS A 108 7.35 -8.44 10.72
CA LYS A 108 8.81 -8.55 10.73
C LYS A 108 9.43 -7.85 9.52
N PHE A 109 9.65 -6.55 9.65
CA PHE A 109 10.43 -5.75 8.71
C PHE A 109 11.91 -6.16 8.69
N SER A 110 12.64 -5.72 7.66
CA SER A 110 14.06 -6.03 7.46
C SER A 110 15.02 -5.35 8.45
N CYS A 111 14.49 -4.47 9.31
CA CYS A 111 15.15 -3.88 10.47
C CYS A 111 14.13 -3.72 11.61
N ARG A 112 14.56 -3.70 12.87
CA ARG A 112 13.68 -3.44 14.01
C ARG A 112 13.31 -1.96 14.05
N PHE A 113 12.12 -1.61 13.56
CA PHE A 113 11.51 -0.29 13.76
C PHE A 113 10.66 -0.27 15.03
N ASN A 114 10.58 0.89 15.68
CA ASN A 114 9.63 1.19 16.75
C ASN A 114 8.32 1.78 16.19
N LEU A 115 7.25 1.80 16.98
CA LEU A 115 5.93 2.29 16.55
C LEU A 115 5.96 3.71 15.96
N ARG A 116 6.78 4.61 16.52
CA ARG A 116 6.89 5.99 16.02
C ARG A 116 7.59 6.05 14.67
N GLU A 117 8.66 5.28 14.45
CA GLU A 117 9.32 5.18 13.13
C GLU A 117 8.36 4.64 12.05
N ILE A 118 7.49 3.68 12.42
CA ILE A 118 6.47 3.12 11.54
C ILE A 118 5.37 4.16 11.23
N GLN A 119 4.90 4.90 12.24
CA GLN A 119 3.98 6.02 12.07
C GLN A 119 4.57 7.10 11.16
N GLU A 120 5.77 7.59 11.46
CA GLU A 120 6.45 8.63 10.67
C GLU A 120 6.69 8.19 9.22
N ARG A 121 6.99 6.89 8.98
CA ARG A 121 7.06 6.35 7.61
C ARG A 121 5.71 6.31 6.92
N TRP A 122 4.64 5.88 7.60
CA TRP A 122 3.29 5.84 7.03
C TRP A 122 2.81 7.25 6.63
N TYR A 123 3.00 8.25 7.50
CA TYR A 123 2.73 9.65 7.16
C TYR A 123 3.57 10.13 5.97
N ALA A 124 4.86 9.75 5.89
CA ALA A 124 5.71 10.11 4.76
C ALA A 124 5.27 9.47 3.43
N LEU A 125 4.81 8.22 3.44
CA LEU A 125 4.32 7.52 2.24
C LEU A 125 3.00 8.12 1.71
N LEU A 126 2.18 8.70 2.58
CA LEU A 126 0.91 9.36 2.21
C LEU A 126 1.08 10.84 1.81
N TYR A 127 1.91 11.61 2.54
CA TYR A 127 1.88 13.08 2.48
C TYR A 127 3.16 13.74 1.97
N ASP A 128 4.31 13.05 1.91
CA ASP A 128 5.50 13.59 1.25
C ASP A 128 5.51 13.15 -0.24
N PRO A 129 5.33 14.07 -1.20
CA PRO A 129 5.20 13.72 -2.62
C PRO A 129 6.52 13.23 -3.24
N VAL A 130 7.67 13.48 -2.60
CA VAL A 130 8.97 12.97 -3.04
C VAL A 130 9.15 11.54 -2.55
N ILE A 131 8.92 11.29 -1.26
CA ILE A 131 9.03 9.95 -0.65
C ILE A 131 8.00 9.00 -1.28
N SER A 132 6.74 9.42 -1.37
CA SER A 132 5.66 8.63 -1.96
C SER A 132 5.97 8.23 -3.41
N LYS A 133 6.43 9.18 -4.24
CA LYS A 133 6.83 8.90 -5.63
C LYS A 133 8.02 7.95 -5.73
N LEU A 134 9.06 8.14 -4.91
CA LEU A 134 10.25 7.29 -4.92
C LEU A 134 9.96 5.87 -4.44
N ALA A 135 9.21 5.72 -3.34
CA ALA A 135 8.77 4.42 -2.85
C ALA A 135 7.91 3.70 -3.91
N CYS A 136 6.91 4.38 -4.48
CA CYS A 136 6.09 3.84 -5.56
C CYS A 136 6.90 3.47 -6.81
N GLN A 137 7.99 4.16 -7.13
CA GLN A 137 8.89 3.78 -8.22
C GLN A 137 9.76 2.57 -7.88
N ALA A 138 10.25 2.47 -6.64
CA ALA A 138 11.12 1.38 -6.21
C ALA A 138 10.36 0.06 -5.94
N MET A 139 9.14 0.13 -5.38
CA MET A 139 8.28 -1.05 -5.19
C MET A 139 7.93 -1.73 -6.52
N ARG A 140 7.70 -0.94 -7.59
CA ARG A 140 7.45 -1.45 -8.95
C ARG A 140 8.68 -2.09 -9.63
N GLN A 141 9.85 -2.04 -9.00
CA GLN A 141 11.07 -2.72 -9.47
C GLN A 141 11.40 -3.98 -8.65
N LEU A 142 10.54 -4.37 -7.69
CA LEU A 142 10.70 -5.65 -6.97
C LEU A 142 10.40 -6.83 -7.91
N HIS A 143 11.21 -7.89 -7.79
CA HIS A 143 10.97 -9.15 -8.50
C HIS A 143 9.62 -9.76 -8.07
N PRO A 144 8.82 -10.36 -8.96
CA PRO A 144 7.51 -10.93 -8.59
C PRO A 144 7.56 -11.95 -7.45
N GLU A 145 8.64 -12.73 -7.37
CA GLU A 145 8.92 -13.65 -6.24
C GLU A 145 9.08 -12.90 -4.90
N ALA A 146 9.78 -11.76 -4.91
CA ALA A 146 9.93 -10.93 -3.72
C ALA A 146 8.60 -10.30 -3.30
N ILE A 147 7.74 -9.93 -4.27
CA ILE A 147 6.37 -9.46 -4.01
C ILE A 147 5.55 -10.58 -3.36
N ALA A 148 5.57 -11.80 -3.89
CA ALA A 148 4.89 -12.95 -3.27
C ALA A 148 5.43 -13.27 -1.86
N ALA A 149 6.75 -13.15 -1.64
CA ALA A 149 7.41 -13.34 -0.35
C ALA A 149 7.21 -12.16 0.64
N ILE A 150 6.62 -11.05 0.20
CA ILE A 150 6.11 -9.95 1.04
C ILE A 150 4.63 -10.19 1.34
N GLN A 151 3.84 -10.51 0.32
CA GLN A 151 2.41 -10.78 0.41
C GLN A 151 2.06 -11.94 1.35
N SER A 152 2.88 -12.99 1.39
CA SER A 152 2.72 -14.11 2.34
C SER A 152 2.95 -13.75 3.81
N LYS A 153 3.50 -12.56 4.10
CA LYS A 153 3.75 -12.03 5.46
C LYS A 153 2.72 -10.98 5.90
N VAL A 154 1.72 -10.69 5.07
CA VAL A 154 0.65 -9.75 5.40
C VAL A 154 -0.22 -10.35 6.50
N LEU A 155 -0.48 -9.58 7.56
CA LEU A 155 -1.30 -10.00 8.70
C LEU A 155 -2.69 -10.46 8.26
N PHE A 156 -3.35 -11.31 9.03
CA PHE A 156 -4.76 -11.64 8.80
C PHE A 156 -5.64 -10.46 9.24
N SER A 157 -6.70 -10.18 8.49
CA SER A 157 -7.73 -9.22 8.91
C SER A 157 -8.72 -9.91 9.86
N LYS A 158 -9.41 -9.12 10.68
CA LYS A 158 -10.45 -9.63 11.59
C LYS A 158 -11.57 -10.38 10.84
N ALA A 159 -11.83 -10.02 9.58
CA ALA A 159 -12.82 -10.71 8.74
C ALA A 159 -12.32 -12.06 8.22
N GLU A 160 -11.02 -12.18 7.90
CA GLU A 160 -10.41 -13.47 7.58
C GLU A 160 -10.41 -14.40 8.82
N GLU A 161 -10.08 -13.85 9.98
CA GLU A 161 -10.07 -14.61 11.24
C GLU A 161 -11.49 -15.09 11.62
N GLN A 162 -12.51 -14.24 11.51
CA GLN A 162 -13.93 -14.59 11.71
C GLN A 162 -14.48 -15.66 10.74
N LEU A 163 -13.76 -16.03 9.68
CA LEU A 163 -14.07 -17.20 8.85
C LEU A 163 -13.31 -18.46 9.31
N LEU A 164 -12.13 -18.29 9.91
CA LEU A 164 -11.31 -19.36 10.45
C LEU A 164 -11.76 -19.82 11.84
N THR A 165 -12.26 -18.94 12.71
CA THR A 165 -12.74 -19.33 14.06
C THR A 165 -13.94 -20.28 14.02
N LYS A 166 -14.73 -20.21 12.94
CA LYS A 166 -15.88 -21.09 12.65
C LYS A 166 -15.51 -22.49 12.17
N VAL A 167 -14.24 -22.73 11.83
CA VAL A 167 -13.76 -24.07 11.47
C VAL A 167 -13.50 -24.83 12.77
N GLY A 168 -14.44 -25.67 13.18
CA GLY A 168 -14.42 -26.33 14.50
C GLY A 168 -13.12 -27.09 14.80
N SER A 169 -12.61 -26.91 16.02
CA SER A 169 -11.37 -27.51 16.51
C SER A 169 -11.36 -29.04 16.41
N SER A 170 -12.54 -29.66 16.54
CA SER A 170 -12.75 -31.12 16.52
C SER A 170 -12.78 -31.73 15.11
N SER A 171 -13.02 -30.95 14.06
CA SER A 171 -13.46 -31.44 12.74
C SER A 171 -12.36 -32.07 11.85
N GLN A 172 -11.12 -32.18 12.33
CA GLN A 172 -9.93 -32.59 11.56
C GLN A 172 -9.84 -31.99 10.13
N PRO A 173 -9.94 -30.64 9.98
CA PRO A 173 -10.06 -30.01 8.67
C PRO A 173 -8.84 -30.27 7.77
N THR A 174 -9.11 -30.84 6.59
CA THR A 174 -8.09 -31.12 5.56
C THR A 174 -7.66 -29.83 4.85
N LEU A 175 -6.60 -29.91 4.03
CA LEU A 175 -6.17 -28.78 3.20
C LEU A 175 -7.29 -28.30 2.27
N ASP A 176 -8.09 -29.24 1.74
CA ASP A 176 -9.24 -28.99 0.88
C ASP A 176 -10.30 -28.13 1.57
N THR A 177 -10.49 -28.30 2.88
CA THR A 177 -11.43 -27.50 3.69
C THR A 177 -11.08 -26.01 3.64
N PHE A 178 -9.78 -25.68 3.71
CA PHE A 178 -9.29 -24.31 3.61
C PHE A 178 -9.23 -23.79 2.17
N GLN A 179 -9.07 -24.68 1.18
CA GLN A 179 -9.16 -24.32 -0.24
C GLN A 179 -10.61 -23.96 -0.62
N ASP A 180 -11.58 -24.74 -0.13
CA ASP A 180 -13.01 -24.45 -0.24
C ASP A 180 -13.39 -23.13 0.44
N LEU A 181 -12.80 -22.83 1.60
CA LEU A 181 -13.05 -21.59 2.34
C LEU A 181 -12.58 -20.35 1.55
N LEU A 182 -11.43 -20.45 0.86
CA LEU A 182 -10.96 -19.41 -0.07
C LEU A 182 -11.91 -19.23 -1.25
N HIS A 183 -12.34 -20.32 -1.89
CA HIS A 183 -13.26 -20.25 -3.04
C HIS A 183 -14.64 -19.69 -2.68
N LYS A 184 -15.09 -19.86 -1.42
CA LYS A 184 -16.40 -19.36 -0.93
C LYS A 184 -16.37 -17.88 -0.52
N HIS A 185 -15.20 -17.33 -0.21
CA HIS A 185 -15.06 -15.94 0.29
C HIS A 185 -13.90 -15.17 -0.36
N PRO A 186 -13.82 -15.10 -1.71
CA PRO A 186 -12.69 -14.48 -2.41
C PRO A 186 -12.54 -12.98 -2.11
N ASP A 187 -13.62 -12.29 -1.76
CA ASP A 187 -13.62 -10.86 -1.43
C ASP A 187 -13.19 -10.56 0.02
N VAL A 188 -13.08 -11.58 0.87
CA VAL A 188 -12.70 -11.43 2.30
C VAL A 188 -11.23 -11.78 2.54
N PHE A 189 -10.72 -12.81 1.86
CA PHE A 189 -9.33 -13.23 1.98
C PHE A 189 -8.39 -12.35 1.15
N TYR A 190 -7.21 -12.05 1.71
CA TYR A 190 -6.19 -11.31 0.97
C TYR A 190 -5.79 -12.09 -0.30
N PRO A 191 -5.67 -11.49 -1.50
CA PRO A 191 -5.55 -12.23 -2.76
C PRO A 191 -4.35 -13.19 -2.89
N ALA A 192 -3.33 -13.07 -2.02
CA ALA A 192 -2.18 -13.97 -1.97
C ALA A 192 -2.27 -15.07 -0.88
N ARG A 193 -3.43 -15.25 -0.24
CA ARG A 193 -3.66 -16.36 0.69
C ARG A 193 -3.61 -17.69 -0.05
N THR A 194 -3.24 -18.73 0.69
CA THR A 194 -3.25 -20.12 0.23
C THR A 194 -3.89 -20.99 1.30
N ALA A 195 -4.48 -22.13 0.92
CA ALA A 195 -5.10 -23.05 1.88
C ALA A 195 -4.12 -23.46 2.99
N LYS A 196 -2.82 -23.58 2.68
CA LYS A 196 -1.77 -23.88 3.66
C LYS A 196 -1.52 -22.71 4.63
N ALA A 197 -1.58 -21.46 4.18
CA ALA A 197 -1.46 -20.30 5.07
C ALA A 197 -2.67 -20.20 6.02
N LEU A 198 -3.88 -20.46 5.53
CA LEU A 198 -5.09 -20.53 6.35
C LEU A 198 -5.01 -21.67 7.38
N GLN A 199 -4.60 -22.87 6.96
CA GLN A 199 -4.43 -24.02 7.85
C GLN A 199 -3.41 -23.75 8.97
N LEU A 200 -2.28 -23.10 8.65
CA LEU A 200 -1.28 -22.70 9.65
C LEU A 200 -1.82 -21.64 10.62
N HIS A 201 -2.58 -20.65 10.14
CA HIS A 201 -3.20 -19.65 11.03
C HIS A 201 -4.28 -20.26 11.91
N TRP A 202 -5.12 -21.15 11.37
CA TRP A 202 -6.10 -21.92 12.14
C TRP A 202 -5.46 -22.81 13.20
N GLN A 203 -4.31 -23.43 12.92
CA GLN A 203 -3.54 -24.18 13.91
C GLN A 203 -3.08 -23.30 15.08
N LEU A 204 -2.66 -22.05 14.80
CA LEU A 204 -2.33 -21.07 15.85
C LEU A 204 -3.57 -20.65 16.64
N LEU A 205 -4.68 -20.31 15.99
CA LEU A 205 -5.94 -19.98 16.66
C LEU A 205 -6.38 -21.12 17.59
N LYS A 206 -6.31 -22.37 17.12
CA LYS A 206 -6.61 -23.57 17.92
C LYS A 206 -5.67 -23.74 19.12
N GLN A 207 -4.37 -23.48 18.93
CA GLN A 207 -3.36 -23.58 19.98
C GLN A 207 -3.55 -22.53 21.09
N TYR A 208 -4.07 -21.35 20.74
CA TYR A 208 -4.32 -20.25 21.67
C TYR A 208 -5.76 -20.19 22.21
N TYR A 209 -6.61 -21.19 21.91
CA TYR A 209 -8.02 -21.25 22.31
C TYR A 209 -8.83 -20.05 21.79
N LEU A 210 -8.69 -19.76 20.49
CA LEU A 210 -9.32 -18.63 19.79
C LEU A 210 -10.33 -19.09 18.71
N LEU A 211 -10.83 -20.32 18.78
CA LEU A 211 -11.90 -20.82 17.91
C LEU A 211 -13.27 -20.70 18.60
N ASP A 212 -14.34 -20.61 17.80
CA ASP A 212 -15.72 -20.45 18.28
C ASP A 212 -16.20 -21.67 19.12
N ASP A 213 -15.57 -22.84 18.97
CA ASP A 213 -15.85 -24.05 19.76
C ASP A 213 -14.90 -24.26 20.96
N GLN A 214 -14.06 -23.26 21.27
CA GLN A 214 -13.12 -23.26 22.39
C GLN A 214 -13.35 -22.11 23.41
N THR A 215 -14.32 -21.22 23.16
CA THR A 215 -14.52 -19.95 23.87
C THR A 215 -15.92 -19.84 24.47
#